data_AF-A0A9X8QF40-F1
#
_entry.id   AF-A0A9X8QF40-F1
#
_cell.length_a   1.000
_cell.length_b   1.000
_cell.length_c   1.000
_cell.angle_alpha   90.00
_cell.angle_beta   90.00
_cell.angle_gamma   90.00
#
_symmetry.space_group_name_H-M   'P 1'
#
loop_
_entity.id
_entity.type
_entity.pdbx_description
1 polymer ?
#
loop_
_entity_poly.entity_id
_entity_poly.type
_entity_poly.pdbx_seq_one_letter_code
_entity_poly.pdbx_strand_id
1 'polypeptide(L)'
;MAPWLPKIEEWDELLSVLQDKQIKGYIVCGDQDEDCFESVQQFVQLLRDKNIEHKYKVVPDLDHNYPINFDELLKEAIEYIGNENNK
;
A
#
# COMPACT_ATOMS: atom_id res chain seq x y z
N MET A 1 0.12 -4.86 4.65
CA MET A 1 -1.20 -5.23 5.19
C MET A 1 -1.45 -4.34 6.39
N ALA A 2 -2.57 -3.62 6.44
CA ALA A 2 -2.99 -2.75 7.54
C ALA A 2 -1.82 -2.01 8.24
N PRO A 3 -0.96 -1.28 7.49
CA PRO A 3 0.21 -0.68 8.10
C PRO A 3 -0.18 0.49 9.01
N TRP A 4 0.26 0.43 10.26
CA TRP A 4 0.13 1.54 11.19
C TRP A 4 1.20 2.60 10.90
N LEU A 5 0.76 3.76 10.40
CA LEU A 5 1.63 4.84 9.89
C LEU A 5 1.26 6.19 10.53
N PRO A 6 1.36 6.34 11.86
CA PRO A 6 0.77 7.46 12.61
C PRO A 6 1.36 8.85 12.31
N LYS A 7 2.49 8.91 11.60
CA LYS A 7 3.26 10.14 11.33
C LYS A 7 3.65 10.22 9.85
N ILE A 8 2.78 9.76 8.95
CA ILE A 8 3.14 9.60 7.55
C ILE A 8 3.55 10.92 6.87
N GLU A 9 3.00 12.04 7.33
CA GLU A 9 3.38 13.39 6.89
C GLU A 9 4.85 13.73 7.17
N GLU A 10 5.42 13.24 8.28
CA GLU A 10 6.84 13.45 8.64
C GLU A 10 7.79 12.75 7.65
N TRP A 11 7.28 11.81 6.85
CA TRP A 11 8.08 10.99 5.95
C TRP A 11 7.98 11.43 4.49
N ASP A 12 7.25 12.49 4.19
CA ASP A 12 6.99 12.95 2.82
C ASP A 12 8.27 13.08 1.99
N GLU A 13 9.31 13.74 2.52
CA GLU A 13 10.59 13.89 1.82
C GLU A 13 11.32 12.55 1.62
N LEU A 14 11.21 11.64 2.59
CA LEU A 14 11.88 10.33 2.56
C LEU A 14 11.24 9.38 1.55
N LEU A 15 9.94 9.52 1.27
CA LEU A 15 9.23 8.68 0.31
C LEU A 15 9.76 8.81 -1.12
N SER A 16 10.42 9.92 -1.47
CA SER A 16 11.03 10.12 -2.79
C SER A 16 12.06 9.03 -3.15
N VAL A 17 12.70 8.42 -2.14
CA VAL A 17 13.64 7.30 -2.35
C VAL A 17 12.97 6.10 -3.04
N LEU A 18 11.66 5.89 -2.82
CA LEU A 18 10.92 4.82 -3.47
C LEU A 18 10.81 5.05 -4.97
N GLN A 19 10.57 6.29 -5.39
CA GLN A 19 10.52 6.67 -6.80
C GLN A 19 11.88 6.54 -7.46
N ASP A 20 12.94 7.07 -6.82
CA ASP A 20 14.32 7.05 -7.34
C ASP A 20 14.82 5.62 -7.58
N LYS A 21 14.41 4.69 -6.71
CA LYS A 21 14.75 3.26 -6.79
C LYS A 21 13.75 2.43 -7.60
N GLN A 22 12.71 3.07 -8.15
CA GLN A 22 11.64 2.40 -8.91
C GLN A 22 10.99 1.24 -8.13
N ILE A 23 10.78 1.44 -6.83
CA ILE A 23 10.18 0.44 -5.95
C ILE A 23 8.67 0.42 -6.16
N LYS A 24 8.11 -0.77 -6.40
CA LYS A 24 6.67 -0.99 -6.48
C LYS A 24 6.08 -1.35 -5.12
N GLY A 25 4.95 -0.76 -4.76
CA GLY A 25 4.21 -1.05 -3.53
C GLY A 25 2.90 -1.79 -3.76
N TYR A 26 2.56 -2.75 -2.91
CA TYR A 26 1.23 -3.37 -2.88
C TYR A 26 0.64 -3.26 -1.47
N ILE A 27 -0.40 -2.44 -1.32
CA ILE A 27 -1.01 -2.09 -0.03
C ILE A 27 -2.40 -2.71 0.06
N VAL A 28 -2.70 -3.32 1.21
CA VAL A 28 -4.01 -3.91 1.52
C VAL A 28 -4.42 -3.43 2.90
N CYS A 29 -5.66 -3.00 3.06
CA CYS A 29 -6.26 -2.63 4.35
C CYS A 29 -7.77 -2.90 4.31
N GLY A 30 -8.33 -3.27 5.46
CA GLY A 30 -9.78 -3.43 5.62
C GLY A 30 -10.48 -2.10 5.83
N ASP A 31 -11.73 -1.96 5.41
CA ASP A 31 -12.49 -0.70 5.57
C ASP A 31 -13.07 -0.48 6.97
N GLN A 32 -13.01 -1.49 7.85
CA GLN A 32 -13.42 -1.40 9.26
C GLN A 32 -12.22 -1.30 10.22
N ASP A 33 -11.00 -1.23 9.71
CA ASP A 33 -9.79 -1.08 10.53
C ASP A 33 -9.68 0.36 11.06
N GLU A 34 -10.27 0.60 12.24
CA GLU A 34 -10.32 1.92 12.88
C GLU A 34 -8.93 2.49 13.21
N ASP A 35 -7.94 1.61 13.44
CA ASP A 35 -6.59 2.00 13.85
C ASP A 35 -5.70 2.42 12.66
N CYS A 36 -5.89 1.81 11.49
CA CYS A 36 -4.97 1.97 10.37
C CYS A 36 -5.59 2.61 9.13
N PHE A 37 -6.90 2.46 8.88
CA PHE A 37 -7.51 2.81 7.59
C PHE A 37 -7.26 4.26 7.17
N GLU A 38 -7.40 5.21 8.11
CA GLU A 38 -7.13 6.63 7.86
C GLU A 38 -5.66 6.88 7.46
N SER A 39 -4.71 6.38 8.25
CA SER A 39 -3.27 6.54 7.96
C SER A 39 -2.86 5.88 6.65
N VAL A 40 -3.50 4.77 6.28
CA VAL A 40 -3.31 4.09 4.99
C VAL A 40 -3.84 4.94 3.84
N GLN A 41 -5.01 5.60 3.98
CA GLN A 41 -5.50 6.52 2.96
C GLN A 41 -4.53 7.66 2.71
N GLN A 42 -4.02 8.27 3.79
CA GLN A 42 -3.03 9.35 3.71
C GLN A 42 -1.74 8.86 3.02
N PHE A 43 -1.23 7.68 3.40
CA PHE A 43 -0.04 7.10 2.77
C PHE A 43 -0.24 6.85 1.27
N VAL A 44 -1.35 6.24 0.88
CA VAL A 44 -1.66 5.96 -0.53
C VAL A 44 -1.78 7.26 -1.32
N GLN A 45 -2.33 8.32 -0.73
CA GLN A 45 -2.39 9.63 -1.39
C GLN A 45 -0.99 10.19 -1.65
N LEU A 46 -0.08 10.13 -0.66
CA LEU A 46 1.31 10.58 -0.84
C LEU A 46 2.06 9.80 -1.92
N LEU A 47 1.83 8.48 -2.00
CA LEU A 47 2.40 7.65 -3.07
C LEU A 47 1.90 8.10 -4.46
N ARG A 48 0.62 8.47 -4.60
CA ARG A 48 0.04 8.99 -5.85
C ARG A 48 0.62 10.35 -6.21
N ASP A 49 0.70 11.25 -5.25
CA ASP A 49 1.20 12.62 -5.46
C ASP A 49 2.65 12.63 -5.94
N LYS A 50 3.46 11.66 -5.47
CA LYS A 50 4.86 11.45 -5.89
C LYS A 50 5.02 10.54 -7.10
N ASN A 51 3.93 10.09 -7.73
CA ASN A 51 3.97 9.17 -8.87
C ASN A 51 4.80 7.90 -8.59
N ILE A 52 4.71 7.37 -7.37
CA ILE A 52 5.33 6.10 -6.98
C ILE A 52 4.42 4.97 -7.47
N GLU A 53 4.99 3.99 -8.17
CA GLU A 53 4.23 2.86 -8.71
C GLU A 53 3.68 1.99 -7.57
N HIS A 54 2.36 1.89 -7.45
CA HIS A 54 1.73 1.07 -6.41
C HIS A 54 0.33 0.56 -6.81
N LYS A 55 -0.12 -0.47 -6.09
CA LYS A 55 -1.52 -0.90 -6.03
C LYS A 55 -2.04 -0.76 -4.60
N TYR A 56 -3.30 -0.34 -4.48
CA TYR A 56 -4.02 -0.30 -3.23
C TYR A 56 -5.32 -1.11 -3.33
N LYS A 57 -5.55 -2.01 -2.37
CA LYS A 57 -6.78 -2.80 -2.25
C LYS A 57 -7.44 -2.54 -0.90
N VAL A 58 -8.69 -2.12 -0.94
CA VAL A 58 -9.58 -2.08 0.23
C VAL A 58 -10.32 -3.41 0.28
N VAL A 59 -10.34 -4.06 1.44
CA VAL A 59 -11.15 -5.27 1.66
C VAL A 59 -12.40 -4.86 2.45
N PRO A 60 -13.61 -5.07 1.89
CA PRO A 60 -14.84 -4.72 2.58
C PRO A 60 -15.09 -5.61 3.79
N ASP A 61 -15.71 -5.05 4.82
CA ASP A 61 -16.13 -5.72 6.05
C ASP A 61 -14.96 -6.37 6.84
N LEU A 62 -13.74 -5.87 6.62
CA LEU A 62 -12.53 -6.36 7.27
C LEU A 62 -12.00 -5.32 8.26
N ASP A 63 -11.80 -5.76 9.50
CA ASP A 63 -11.14 -5.00 10.58
C ASP A 63 -9.60 -5.21 10.51
N HIS A 64 -8.87 -5.01 11.62
CA HIS A 64 -7.43 -5.21 11.73
C HIS A 64 -7.01 -6.70 11.71
N ASN A 65 -7.30 -7.39 10.61
CA ASN A 65 -6.98 -8.79 10.39
C ASN A 65 -6.65 -9.07 8.91
N TYR A 66 -6.15 -10.26 8.60
CA TYR A 66 -5.90 -10.70 7.23
C TYR A 66 -7.20 -11.13 6.53
N PRO A 67 -7.39 -10.81 5.23
CA PRO A 67 -8.51 -11.33 4.46
C PRO A 67 -8.40 -12.85 4.30
N ILE A 68 -9.55 -13.53 4.15
CA ILE A 68 -9.60 -15.00 4.01
C ILE A 68 -8.79 -15.48 2.79
N ASN A 69 -8.77 -14.69 1.71
CA ASN A 69 -8.04 -14.95 0.47
C ASN A 69 -6.70 -14.19 0.39
N PHE A 70 -6.03 -13.99 1.52
CA PHE A 70 -4.77 -13.23 1.54
C PHE A 70 -3.66 -13.86 0.70
N ASP A 71 -3.65 -15.19 0.57
CA ASP A 71 -2.75 -15.94 -0.31
C ASP A 71 -2.90 -15.56 -1.79
N GLU A 72 -4.13 -15.40 -2.29
CA GLU A 72 -4.39 -14.93 -3.65
C GLU A 72 -3.95 -13.47 -3.83
N LEU A 73 -4.13 -12.61 -2.82
CA LEU A 73 -3.62 -11.24 -2.85
C LEU A 73 -2.08 -11.19 -2.86
N LEU A 74 -1.42 -12.09 -2.11
CA LEU A 74 0.04 -12.22 -2.14
C LEU A 74 0.54 -12.65 -3.50
N LYS A 75 -0.15 -13.60 -4.16
CA LYS A 75 0.17 -14.00 -5.53
C LYS A 75 0.05 -12.83 -6.49
N GLU A 76 -1.05 -12.07 -6.45
CA GLU A 76 -1.21 -10.86 -7.26
C GLU A 76 -0.09 -9.83 -6.97
N ALA A 77 0.27 -9.66 -5.69
CA ALA A 77 1.31 -8.73 -5.28
C ALA A 77 2.70 -9.12 -5.81
N ILE A 78 3.07 -10.41 -5.72
CA ILE A 78 4.34 -10.92 -6.23
C ILE A 78 4.39 -10.79 -7.75
N GLU A 79 3.32 -11.16 -8.45
CA GLU A 79 3.24 -10.99 -9.91
C GLU A 79 3.36 -9.51 -10.30
N TYR A 80 2.67 -8.61 -9.60
CA TYR A 80 2.77 -7.18 -9.85
C TYR A 80 4.17 -6.60 -9.61
N ILE A 81 4.81 -6.98 -8.51
CA ILE A 81 6.15 -6.49 -8.14
C ILE A 81 7.21 -7.06 -9.08
N GLY A 82 7.11 -8.35 -9.42
CA GLY A 82 8.08 -9.05 -10.27
C GLY A 82 7.92 -8.79 -11.77
N ASN A 83 6.79 -8.24 -12.21
CA ASN A 83 6.60 -7.88 -13.61
C ASN A 83 7.37 -6.59 -13.91
N GLU A 84 8.50 -6.71 -14.60
CA GLU A 84 9.18 -5.56 -15.18
C GLU A 84 8.28 -4.96 -16.25
N ASN A 85 7.94 -3.67 -16.11
CA ASN A 85 7.28 -2.97 -17.19
C ASN A 85 8.29 -2.95 -18.36
N ASN A 86 8.07 -3.79 -19.39
CA ASN A 86 8.76 -3.72 -20.67
C ASN A 86 8.49 -2.32 -21.26
N LYS A 87 9.29 -1.33 -20.86
CA LYS A 87 9.33 0.00 -21.47
C LYS A 87 10.19 -0.04 -22.71
#